data_AF-A0A2K8PFH4-F1
#
_entry.id   AF-A0A2K8PFH4-F1
#
_cell.length_a   1.000
_cell.length_b   1.000
_cell.length_c   1.000
_cell.angle_alpha   90.00
_cell.angle_beta   90.00
_cell.angle_gamma   90.00
#
_symmetry.space_group_name_H-M   'P 1'
#
loop_
_entity.id
_entity.type
_entity.pdbx_description
1 polymer ?
#
loop_
_entity_poly.entity_id
_entity_poly.type
_entity_poly.pdbx_seq_one_letter_code
_entity_poly.pdbx_strand_id
1 'polypeptide(L)'
;MELRAADPEAAHWPARRLEDGSPYGADLRGAVLDGADLVSAELHGTDARGARLRGARIMGASLLDTDLRGADLSGARLRENFFEVLLDDETRVAGLTGTVFGPARLEDPAGTHHALTGADLEDWLRSRGATASVIAPLGPRRP
;
A
#
# COMPACT_ATOMS: atom_id res chain seq x y z
N MET A 1 -36.91 7.69 -8.61
CA MET A 1 -36.19 6.40 -8.45
C MET A 1 -34.77 6.77 -8.08
N GLU A 2 -34.48 6.75 -6.78
CA GLU A 2 -33.24 7.28 -6.20
C GLU A 2 -32.04 6.44 -6.65
N LEU A 3 -31.03 7.12 -7.19
CA LEU A 3 -29.71 6.55 -7.45
C LEU A 3 -29.07 6.29 -6.08
N ARG A 4 -29.17 5.05 -5.59
CA ARG A 4 -28.43 4.60 -4.41
C ARG A 4 -26.95 4.71 -4.74
N ALA A 5 -26.21 5.39 -3.87
CA ALA A 5 -24.76 5.49 -3.91
C ALA A 5 -24.16 4.09 -4.16
N ALA A 6 -23.22 4.00 -5.09
CA ALA A 6 -22.49 2.76 -5.34
C ALA A 6 -21.80 2.32 -4.04
N ASP A 7 -22.12 1.11 -3.57
CA ASP A 7 -21.52 0.51 -2.39
C ASP A 7 -20.00 0.37 -2.61
N PRO A 8 -19.14 1.03 -1.79
CA PRO A 8 -17.68 0.95 -1.93
C PRO A 8 -17.10 -0.44 -1.57
N GLU A 9 -17.92 -1.35 -1.01
CA GLU A 9 -17.54 -2.73 -0.67
C GLU A 9 -17.64 -3.72 -1.85
N ALA A 10 -18.25 -3.33 -2.98
CA ALA A 10 -18.46 -4.23 -4.12
C ALA A 10 -17.30 -4.29 -5.13
N ALA A 11 -16.14 -3.69 -4.81
CA ALA A 11 -14.92 -3.84 -5.61
C ALA A 11 -14.33 -5.24 -5.39
N HIS A 12 -14.93 -6.25 -6.02
CA HIS A 12 -14.33 -7.57 -6.18
C HIS A 12 -13.01 -7.39 -6.95
N TRP A 13 -11.89 -7.40 -6.24
CA TRP A 13 -10.55 -7.17 -6.80
C TRP A 13 -9.81 -8.50 -6.89
N PRO A 14 -10.04 -9.33 -7.93
CA PRO A 14 -9.10 -10.41 -8.20
C PRO A 14 -7.74 -9.77 -8.45
N ALA A 15 -6.68 -10.36 -7.91
CA ALA A 15 -5.32 -10.04 -8.34
C ALA A 15 -5.33 -9.91 -9.87
N ARG A 16 -5.05 -8.71 -10.39
CA ARG A 16 -5.14 -8.47 -11.83
C ARG A 16 -4.18 -9.46 -12.48
N ARG A 17 -4.68 -10.31 -13.37
CA ARG A 17 -3.89 -11.31 -14.10
C ARG A 17 -3.71 -10.88 -15.55
N LEU A 18 -2.50 -11.08 -16.06
CA LEU A 18 -2.19 -11.11 -17.49
C LEU A 18 -3.09 -12.13 -18.19
N GLU A 19 -3.24 -11.99 -19.52
CA GLU A 19 -4.06 -12.91 -20.33
C GLU A 19 -3.58 -14.36 -20.25
N ASP A 20 -2.32 -14.58 -19.87
CA ASP A 20 -1.72 -15.90 -19.65
C ASP A 20 -2.02 -16.51 -18.25
N GLY A 21 -2.73 -15.79 -17.39
CA GLY A 21 -3.06 -16.22 -16.04
C GLY A 21 -1.98 -15.94 -14.98
N SER A 22 -0.87 -15.30 -15.32
CA SER A 22 0.14 -14.81 -14.36
C SER A 22 -0.34 -13.48 -13.74
N PRO A 23 -0.05 -13.17 -12.46
CA PRO A 23 -0.35 -11.85 -11.92
C PRO A 23 0.37 -10.78 -12.76
N TYR A 24 -0.26 -9.62 -13.01
CA TYR A 24 0.50 -8.45 -13.46
C TYR A 24 1.49 -8.12 -12.34
N GLY A 25 2.81 -8.21 -12.57
CA GLY A 25 3.81 -7.78 -11.58
C GLY A 25 4.97 -8.76 -11.37
N ALA A 26 6.00 -8.31 -10.66
CA ALA A 26 7.16 -9.13 -10.30
C ALA A 26 6.86 -10.02 -9.07
N ASP A 27 7.58 -11.14 -8.94
CA ASP A 27 7.62 -11.94 -7.72
C ASP A 27 8.83 -11.50 -6.87
N LEU A 28 8.57 -10.78 -5.79
CA LEU A 28 9.54 -10.32 -4.81
C LEU A 28 9.30 -10.94 -3.42
N ARG A 29 8.63 -12.09 -3.36
CA ARG A 29 8.32 -12.75 -2.08
C ARG A 29 9.60 -13.04 -1.30
N GLY A 30 9.65 -12.56 -0.06
CA GLY A 30 10.82 -12.72 0.82
C GLY A 30 12.10 -12.04 0.32
N ALA A 31 12.03 -11.18 -0.69
CA ALA A 31 13.20 -10.50 -1.23
C ALA A 31 13.85 -9.60 -0.18
N VAL A 32 15.19 -9.50 -0.21
CA VAL A 32 15.96 -8.61 0.65
C VAL A 32 16.34 -7.36 -0.12
N LEU A 33 15.63 -6.27 0.15
CA LEU A 33 15.75 -4.95 -0.48
C LEU A 33 16.06 -3.86 0.57
N ASP A 34 16.72 -4.26 1.67
CA ASP A 34 17.14 -3.36 2.74
C ASP A 34 18.06 -2.26 2.15
N GLY A 35 17.68 -0.99 2.36
CA GLY A 35 18.39 0.18 1.84
C GLY A 35 18.29 0.38 0.32
N ALA A 36 17.45 -0.38 -0.38
CA ALA A 36 17.33 -0.27 -1.84
C ALA A 36 16.85 1.13 -2.27
N ASP A 37 17.32 1.55 -3.45
CA ASP A 37 16.82 2.72 -4.15
C ASP A 37 15.72 2.28 -5.13
N LEU A 38 14.47 2.57 -4.79
CA LEU A 38 13.27 2.26 -5.57
C LEU A 38 12.60 3.53 -6.08
N VAL A 39 13.37 4.61 -6.27
CA VAL A 39 12.87 5.86 -6.83
C VAL A 39 12.30 5.61 -8.23
N SER A 40 11.04 6.05 -8.44
CA SER A 40 10.28 5.87 -9.69
C SER A 40 10.14 4.42 -10.14
N ALA A 41 10.29 3.45 -9.23
CA ALA A 41 10.10 2.05 -9.55
C ALA A 41 8.64 1.76 -9.93
N GLU A 42 8.44 0.94 -10.95
CA GLU A 42 7.15 0.39 -11.31
C GLU A 42 6.97 -0.97 -10.61
N LEU A 43 6.21 -0.98 -9.52
CA LEU A 43 5.93 -2.17 -8.72
C LEU A 43 4.46 -2.58 -8.82
N HIS A 44 3.75 -2.12 -9.85
CA HIS A 44 2.32 -2.39 -10.00
C HIS A 44 2.03 -3.91 -10.02
N GLY A 45 1.10 -4.35 -9.17
CA GLY A 45 0.68 -5.75 -9.02
C GLY A 45 1.76 -6.72 -8.50
N THR A 46 2.89 -6.20 -8.01
CA THR A 46 4.00 -7.01 -7.51
C THR A 46 3.61 -7.79 -6.26
N ASP A 47 4.02 -9.06 -6.19
CA ASP A 47 3.92 -9.88 -4.98
C ASP A 47 5.18 -9.67 -4.14
N ALA A 48 5.10 -8.81 -3.13
CA ALA A 48 6.21 -8.48 -2.22
C ALA A 48 5.95 -9.00 -0.81
N ARG A 49 5.18 -10.09 -0.68
CA ARG A 49 4.88 -10.70 0.63
C ARG A 49 6.15 -11.10 1.36
N GLY A 50 6.25 -10.70 2.62
CA GLY A 50 7.43 -10.97 3.45
C GLY A 50 8.72 -10.29 2.98
N ALA A 51 8.67 -9.38 2.00
CA ALA A 51 9.87 -8.67 1.54
C ALA A 51 10.43 -7.76 2.64
N ARG A 52 11.76 -7.63 2.67
CA ARG A 52 12.48 -6.75 3.58
C ARG A 52 12.88 -5.47 2.85
N LEU A 53 12.28 -4.35 3.23
CA LEU A 53 12.44 -3.03 2.62
C LEU A 53 12.97 -2.01 3.64
N ARG A 54 13.78 -2.48 4.61
CA ARG A 54 14.17 -1.65 5.75
C ARG A 54 15.05 -0.51 5.29
N GLY A 55 14.67 0.73 5.61
CA GLY A 55 15.42 1.91 5.17
C GLY A 55 15.41 2.16 3.65
N ALA A 56 14.57 1.46 2.87
CA ALA A 56 14.47 1.66 1.44
C ALA A 56 13.96 3.08 1.09
N ARG A 57 14.39 3.61 -0.05
CA ARG A 57 13.89 4.87 -0.60
C ARG A 57 12.87 4.60 -1.68
N ILE A 58 11.61 4.91 -1.41
CA ILE A 58 10.46 4.65 -2.29
C ILE A 58 9.82 5.99 -2.63
N MET A 59 10.40 6.70 -3.61
CA MET A 59 9.93 8.04 -3.99
C MET A 59 9.39 8.03 -5.41
N GLY A 60 8.17 8.52 -5.65
CA GLY A 60 7.58 8.51 -6.99
C GLY A 60 7.27 7.11 -7.54
N ALA A 61 7.37 6.07 -6.71
CA ALA A 61 7.12 4.69 -7.11
C ALA A 61 5.61 4.42 -7.23
N SER A 62 5.24 3.57 -8.19
CA SER A 62 3.87 3.06 -8.31
C SER A 62 3.77 1.72 -7.58
N LEU A 63 3.10 1.69 -6.43
CA LEU A 63 2.82 0.48 -5.65
C LEU A 63 1.37 0.00 -5.83
N LEU A 64 0.71 0.42 -6.92
CA LEU A 64 -0.68 0.03 -7.20
C LEU A 64 -0.82 -1.49 -7.18
N ASP A 65 -1.78 -2.02 -6.42
CA ASP A 65 -2.04 -3.46 -6.27
C ASP A 65 -0.84 -4.30 -5.79
N THR A 66 0.15 -3.69 -5.11
CA THR A 66 1.27 -4.46 -4.53
C THR A 66 0.82 -5.19 -3.28
N ASP A 67 1.16 -6.47 -3.16
CA ASP A 67 0.93 -7.26 -1.95
C ASP A 67 2.14 -7.12 -1.00
N LEU A 68 1.95 -6.40 0.11
CA LEU A 68 2.96 -6.15 1.15
C LEU A 68 2.64 -6.84 2.47
N ARG A 69 1.77 -7.86 2.46
CA ARG A 69 1.48 -8.67 3.65
C ARG A 69 2.75 -9.29 4.23
N GLY A 70 2.95 -9.16 5.54
CA GLY A 70 4.15 -9.58 6.24
C GLY A 70 5.46 -8.84 5.86
N ALA A 71 5.42 -7.82 5.01
CA ALA A 71 6.62 -7.09 4.62
C ALA A 71 7.17 -6.20 5.76
N ASP A 72 8.49 -5.96 5.75
CA ASP A 72 9.17 -5.08 6.70
C ASP A 72 9.61 -3.78 6.03
N LEU A 73 8.82 -2.72 6.18
CA LEU A 73 9.10 -1.36 5.71
C LEU A 73 9.75 -0.49 6.80
N SER A 74 10.31 -1.08 7.86
CA SER A 74 10.81 -0.30 8.98
C SER A 74 11.90 0.70 8.54
N GLY A 75 11.72 1.97 8.90
CA GLY A 75 12.65 3.03 8.51
C GLY A 75 12.60 3.45 7.03
N ALA A 76 11.71 2.86 6.22
CA ALA A 76 11.56 3.23 4.82
C ALA A 76 11.11 4.69 4.67
N ARG A 77 11.52 5.32 3.57
CA ARG A 77 11.17 6.71 3.24
C ARG A 77 10.27 6.72 2.01
N LEU A 78 9.02 7.11 2.23
CA LEU A 78 7.99 7.18 1.20
C LEU A 78 7.70 8.63 0.85
N ARG A 79 7.62 8.94 -0.44
CA ARG A 79 7.24 10.27 -0.91
C ARG A 79 6.64 10.16 -2.29
N GLU A 80 5.56 10.91 -2.56
CA GLU A 80 5.02 11.02 -3.92
C GLU A 80 4.66 9.66 -4.55
N ASN A 81 4.31 8.66 -3.73
CA ASN A 81 3.95 7.31 -4.18
C ASN A 81 2.45 7.05 -4.05
N PHE A 82 1.89 6.30 -5.01
CA PHE A 82 0.55 5.72 -4.90
C PHE A 82 0.64 4.47 -4.04
N PHE A 83 0.10 4.55 -2.83
CA PHE A 83 0.20 3.53 -1.78
C PHE A 83 -1.07 2.64 -1.74
N GLU A 84 -1.55 2.21 -2.91
CA GLU A 84 -2.67 1.29 -3.06
C GLU A 84 -2.22 -0.16 -2.91
N VAL A 85 -1.91 -0.51 -1.67
CA VAL A 85 -1.26 -1.78 -1.31
C VAL A 85 -2.15 -2.64 -0.42
N LEU A 86 -1.89 -3.94 -0.41
CA LEU A 86 -2.45 -4.87 0.58
C LEU A 86 -1.46 -5.05 1.74
N LEU A 87 -1.97 -4.89 2.95
CA LEU A 87 -1.27 -4.99 4.23
C LEU A 87 -1.97 -6.03 5.09
N ASP A 88 -1.27 -6.55 6.10
CA ASP A 88 -1.86 -7.36 7.16
C ASP A 88 -1.35 -6.91 8.52
N ASP A 89 -1.73 -7.65 9.57
CA ASP A 89 -1.26 -7.38 10.91
C ASP A 89 0.24 -7.62 11.11
N GLU A 90 0.88 -8.40 10.24
CA GLU A 90 2.32 -8.70 10.29
C GLU A 90 3.17 -7.62 9.61
N THR A 91 2.58 -6.80 8.72
CA THR A 91 3.30 -5.72 8.03
C THR A 91 3.88 -4.72 9.04
N ARG A 92 5.20 -4.52 8.95
CA ARG A 92 5.97 -3.65 9.87
C ARG A 92 6.26 -2.31 9.21
N VAL A 93 5.89 -1.22 9.89
CA VAL A 93 6.08 0.15 9.41
C VAL A 93 6.79 1.05 10.43
N ALA A 94 7.46 0.46 11.42
CA ALA A 94 8.10 1.21 12.50
C ALA A 94 9.19 2.15 11.94
N GLY A 95 9.11 3.44 12.26
CA GLY A 95 10.03 4.46 11.75
C GLY A 95 9.86 4.77 10.26
N LEU A 96 8.82 4.26 9.59
CA LEU A 96 8.46 4.68 8.24
C LEU A 96 8.15 6.17 8.24
N THR A 97 8.69 6.92 7.27
CA THR A 97 8.58 8.38 7.23
C THR A 97 8.13 8.88 5.85
N GLY A 98 7.63 10.12 5.83
CA GLY A 98 7.37 10.87 4.60
C GLY A 98 5.88 11.01 4.28
N THR A 99 5.51 10.88 3.01
CA THR A 99 4.13 11.10 2.55
C THR A 99 3.65 9.96 1.67
N VAL A 100 2.42 9.52 1.91
CA VAL A 100 1.78 8.46 1.12
C VAL A 100 0.44 8.93 0.58
N PHE A 101 0.09 8.53 -0.64
CA PHE A 101 -1.23 8.72 -1.21
C PHE A 101 -1.99 7.40 -1.13
N GLY A 102 -2.94 7.30 -0.21
CA GLY A 102 -3.80 6.12 -0.06
C GLY A 102 -4.89 6.03 -1.15
N PRO A 103 -5.80 5.04 -1.08
CA PRO A 103 -6.09 4.18 0.07
C PRO A 103 -5.12 3.00 0.19
N ALA A 104 -5.09 2.30 1.33
CA ALA A 104 -4.50 0.96 1.46
C ALA A 104 -5.59 -0.04 1.89
N ARG A 105 -5.33 -1.34 1.78
CA ARG A 105 -6.22 -2.41 2.26
C ARG A 105 -5.53 -3.17 3.37
N LEU A 106 -6.25 -3.46 4.45
CA LEU A 106 -5.79 -4.30 5.55
C LEU A 106 -6.55 -5.61 5.52
N GLU A 107 -5.85 -6.72 5.39
CA GLU A 107 -6.39 -8.07 5.59
C GLU A 107 -6.35 -8.41 7.07
N ASP A 108 -7.50 -8.75 7.64
CA ASP A 108 -7.60 -9.25 9.01
C ASP A 108 -7.28 -10.76 9.09
N PRO A 109 -7.09 -11.32 10.30
CA PRO A 109 -6.81 -12.75 10.46
C PRO A 109 -7.92 -13.70 9.98
N ALA A 110 -9.14 -13.20 9.75
CA ALA A 110 -10.23 -13.96 9.16
C ALA A 110 -10.22 -13.94 7.62
N GLY A 111 -9.28 -13.19 7.00
CA GLY A 111 -9.16 -13.00 5.57
C GLY A 111 -10.09 -11.92 5.01
N THR A 112 -10.69 -11.10 5.86
CA THR A 112 -11.55 -9.99 5.44
C THR A 112 -10.69 -8.76 5.14
N HIS A 113 -11.00 -8.06 4.05
CA HIS A 113 -10.27 -6.86 3.65
C HIS A 113 -11.01 -5.60 4.11
N HIS A 114 -10.27 -4.72 4.78
CA HIS A 114 -10.75 -3.43 5.29
C HIS A 114 -10.03 -2.30 4.56
N ALA A 115 -10.77 -1.36 3.98
CA ALA A 115 -10.17 -0.20 3.34
C ALA A 115 -9.68 0.80 4.41
N LEU A 116 -8.38 1.10 4.39
CA LEU A 116 -7.76 2.17 5.17
C LEU A 116 -7.64 3.42 4.29
N THR A 117 -8.37 4.48 4.64
CA THR A 117 -8.40 5.71 3.86
C THR A 117 -8.12 6.92 4.74
N GLY A 118 -7.48 7.96 4.16
CA GLY A 118 -7.27 9.24 4.84
C GLY A 118 -6.71 9.09 6.26
N ALA A 119 -7.51 9.52 7.25
CA ALA A 119 -7.16 9.48 8.66
C ALA A 119 -6.97 8.05 9.20
N ASP A 120 -7.77 7.07 8.77
CA ASP A 120 -7.69 5.69 9.27
C ASP A 120 -6.35 5.05 8.87
N LEU A 121 -5.88 5.32 7.65
CA LEU A 121 -4.57 4.88 7.20
C LEU A 121 -3.45 5.58 7.99
N GLU A 122 -3.61 6.88 8.25
CA GLU A 122 -2.62 7.65 8.98
C GLU A 122 -2.51 7.17 10.45
N ASP A 123 -3.64 6.89 11.08
CA ASP A 123 -3.71 6.37 12.44
C ASP A 123 -3.16 4.94 12.53
N TRP A 124 -3.46 4.08 11.55
CA TRP A 124 -2.88 2.75 11.45
C TRP A 124 -1.34 2.83 11.38
N LEU A 125 -0.80 3.69 10.50
CA LEU A 125 0.64 3.92 10.36
C LEU A 125 1.25 4.42 11.68
N ARG A 126 0.66 5.44 12.30
CA ARG A 126 1.14 6.02 13.56
C ARG A 126 1.11 5.05 14.72
N SER A 127 0.04 4.25 14.85
CA SER A 127 -0.11 3.24 15.90
C SER A 127 1.03 2.20 15.88
N ARG A 128 1.63 2.01 14.70
CA ARG A 128 2.76 1.09 14.46
C ARG A 128 4.12 1.79 14.45
N GLY A 129 4.18 3.05 14.89
CA GLY A 129 5.42 3.82 15.04
C GLY A 129 5.94 4.47 13.75
N ALA A 130 5.11 4.59 12.71
CA ALA A 130 5.44 5.42 11.56
C ALA A 130 5.16 6.91 11.84
N THR A 131 5.88 7.77 11.15
CA THR A 131 5.67 9.24 11.13
C THR A 131 5.32 9.75 9.73
N ALA A 132 4.76 8.88 8.88
CA ALA A 132 4.26 9.29 7.58
C ALA A 132 2.91 10.00 7.67
N SER A 133 2.71 10.96 6.78
CA SER A 133 1.44 11.65 6.58
C SER A 133 0.71 11.09 5.36
N VAL A 134 -0.58 10.82 5.52
CA VAL A 134 -1.45 10.43 4.41
C VAL A 134 -1.98 11.69 3.75
N ILE A 135 -1.62 11.89 2.48
CA ILE A 135 -2.14 13.01 1.70
C ILE A 135 -3.44 12.55 1.07
N ALA A 136 -4.56 13.16 1.48
CA ALA A 136 -5.82 12.97 0.80
C ALA A 136 -5.69 13.43 -0.66
N PRO A 137 -6.30 12.73 -1.64
CA PRO A 137 -6.41 13.26 -2.98
C PRO A 137 -7.01 14.65 -2.88
N LEU A 138 -6.42 15.63 -3.58
CA LEU A 138 -6.88 17.02 -3.60
C LEU A 138 -8.34 17.04 -4.08
N GLY A 139 -9.29 16.94 -3.14
CA GLY A 139 -10.68 17.29 -3.39
C GLY A 139 -10.73 18.77 -3.75
N PRO A 140 -11.73 19.21 -4.52
CA PRO A 140 -11.84 20.61 -4.91
C PRO A 140 -11.79 21.46 -3.63
N ARG A 141 -10.88 22.45 -3.60
CA ARG A 141 -10.87 23.46 -2.55
C ARG A 141 -12.27 24.04 -2.49
N ARG A 142 -13.02 23.79 -1.41
CA ARG A 142 -14.27 24.50 -1.20
C ARG A 142 -13.91 26.00 -1.09
N PRO A 143 -14.65 26.88 -1.79
CA PRO A 143 -14.45 28.32 -1.71
C PRO A 143 -14.70 28.85 -0.29
#